data_AF-A0AAU8FM12-F1
#
_entry.id   AF-A0AAU8FM12-F1
#
_cell.length_a   1.000
_cell.length_b   1.000
_cell.length_c   1.000
_cell.angle_alpha   90.00
_cell.angle_beta   90.00
_cell.angle_gamma   90.00
#
_symmetry.space_group_name_H-M   'P 1'
#
loop_
_entity.id
_entity.type
_entity.pdbx_description
1 polymer ?
#
loop_
_entity_poly.entity_id
_entity_poly.type
_entity_poly.pdbx_seq_one_letter_code
_entity_poly.pdbx_strand_id
1 'polypeptide(L)'
;MDTQDETTALKEARALFIKMVVSNWELQNQRLNGWLAKLPEERLSEPVAEGKNRAVYLLGHLIAVNDGMISLLGLGERLYPELDELFVKNPDRTFAEIPSVTDLKAKWANLNAALTRYFAELDPEEWFSKHNAVSDEDFAREPHRNKLNILINRTNHEAYHLGQLIFLKA
;
A
#
# COMPACT_ATOMS: atom_id res chain seq x y z
N MET A 1 34.17 -20.91 -9.86
CA MET A 1 32.71 -21.03 -9.88
C MET A 1 32.29 -20.75 -11.30
N ASP A 2 31.44 -21.57 -11.90
CA ASP A 2 31.02 -21.34 -13.29
C ASP A 2 30.03 -20.17 -13.35
N THR A 3 30.04 -19.40 -14.43
CA THR A 3 29.17 -18.22 -14.64
C THR A 3 27.67 -18.56 -14.55
N GLN A 4 27.32 -19.82 -14.82
CA GLN A 4 25.96 -20.35 -14.69
C GLN A 4 25.52 -20.53 -13.22
N ASP A 5 26.44 -20.89 -12.33
CA ASP A 5 26.17 -21.01 -10.89
C ASP A 5 25.95 -19.63 -10.26
N GLU A 6 26.75 -18.64 -10.66
CA GLU A 6 26.62 -17.24 -10.20
C GLU A 6 25.30 -16.61 -10.64
N THR A 7 24.86 -16.88 -11.87
CA THR A 7 23.58 -16.39 -12.40
C THR A 7 22.39 -17.00 -11.66
N THR A 8 22.50 -18.29 -11.30
CA THR A 8 21.45 -19.00 -10.55
C THR A 8 21.34 -18.45 -9.12
N ALA A 9 22.46 -18.32 -8.42
CA ALA A 9 22.50 -17.78 -7.06
C ALA A 9 21.93 -16.35 -6.97
N LEU A 10 22.22 -15.49 -7.96
CA LEU A 10 21.66 -14.14 -8.01
C LEU A 10 20.14 -14.14 -8.16
N LYS A 11 19.58 -15.00 -9.02
CA LYS A 11 18.13 -15.13 -9.20
C LYS A 11 17.44 -15.62 -7.94
N GLU A 12 18.02 -16.60 -7.25
CA GLU A 12 17.50 -17.10 -5.97
C GLU A 12 17.52 -16.02 -4.89
N ALA A 13 18.62 -15.27 -4.78
CA ALA A 13 18.73 -14.15 -3.83
C ALA A 13 17.69 -13.06 -4.10
N ARG A 14 17.45 -12.72 -5.38
CA ARG A 14 16.40 -11.76 -5.79
C ARG A 14 15.00 -12.25 -5.42
N ALA A 15 14.69 -13.51 -5.74
CA ALA A 15 13.40 -14.11 -5.41
C ALA A 15 13.15 -14.13 -3.90
N LEU A 16 14.17 -14.47 -3.11
CA LEU A 16 14.09 -14.42 -1.65
C LEU A 16 13.85 -13.00 -1.14
N PHE A 17 14.56 -12.01 -1.69
CA PHE A 17 14.38 -10.62 -1.29
C PHE A 17 12.98 -10.09 -1.62
N ILE A 18 12.45 -10.39 -2.82
CA ILE A 18 11.06 -10.07 -3.19
C ILE A 18 10.10 -10.69 -2.16
N LYS A 19 10.27 -11.98 -1.85
CA LYS A 19 9.43 -12.67 -0.87
C LYS A 19 9.47 -11.99 0.50
N MET A 20 10.63 -11.56 0.98
CA MET A 20 10.76 -10.84 2.26
C MET A 20 9.96 -9.52 2.25
N VAL A 21 10.03 -8.77 1.15
CA VAL A 21 9.32 -7.49 1.01
C VAL A 21 7.81 -7.71 0.92
N VAL A 22 7.35 -8.63 0.07
CA VAL A 22 5.92 -8.96 -0.09
C VAL A 22 5.33 -9.49 1.22
N SER A 23 6.04 -10.40 1.92
CA SER A 23 5.56 -10.90 3.22
C SER A 23 5.47 -9.80 4.30
N ASN A 24 6.33 -8.78 4.24
CA ASN A 24 6.22 -7.64 5.17
C ASN A 24 5.01 -6.74 4.84
N TRP A 25 4.70 -6.55 3.55
CA TRP A 25 3.46 -5.89 3.12
C TRP A 25 2.21 -6.65 3.59
N GLU A 26 2.18 -7.96 3.39
CA GLU A 26 1.08 -8.83 3.83
C GLU A 26 0.89 -8.78 5.35
N LEU A 27 1.99 -8.73 6.11
CA LEU A 27 1.96 -8.60 7.56
C LEU A 27 1.30 -7.29 8.02
N GLN A 28 1.59 -6.15 7.39
CA GLN A 28 0.95 -4.89 7.78
C GLN A 28 -0.54 -4.90 7.45
N ASN A 29 -0.92 -5.46 6.30
CA ASN A 29 -2.32 -5.65 5.94
C ASN A 29 -3.05 -6.56 6.93
N GLN A 30 -2.43 -7.67 7.34
CA GLN A 30 -3.00 -8.55 8.36
C GLN A 30 -3.22 -7.82 9.69
N ARG A 31 -2.26 -7.00 10.12
CA ARG A 31 -2.39 -6.22 11.36
C ARG A 31 -3.49 -5.18 11.29
N LEU A 32 -3.58 -4.44 10.18
CA LEU A 32 -4.63 -3.46 9.97
C LEU A 32 -6.01 -4.12 9.88
N ASN A 33 -6.14 -5.24 9.15
CA ASN A 33 -7.36 -6.05 9.12
C ASN A 33 -7.75 -6.55 10.51
N GLY A 34 -6.79 -7.04 11.29
CA GLY A 34 -7.02 -7.49 12.66
C GLY A 34 -7.44 -6.37 13.61
N TRP A 35 -6.97 -5.15 13.40
CA TRP A 35 -7.41 -3.97 14.14
C TRP A 35 -8.83 -3.54 13.72
N LEU A 36 -9.10 -3.45 12.41
CA LEU A 36 -10.43 -3.11 11.86
C LEU A 36 -11.52 -4.10 12.28
N ALA A 37 -11.19 -5.38 12.44
CA ALA A 37 -12.13 -6.42 12.85
C ALA A 37 -12.53 -6.33 14.33
N LYS A 38 -11.69 -5.70 15.18
CA LYS A 38 -11.94 -5.55 16.61
C LYS A 38 -12.72 -4.28 16.95
N LEU A 39 -12.56 -3.22 16.15
CA LEU A 39 -13.18 -1.93 16.41
C LEU A 39 -14.64 -1.89 15.89
N PRO A 40 -15.63 -1.49 16.72
CA PRO A 40 -17.00 -1.25 16.27
C PRO A 40 -17.06 -0.18 15.15
N GLU A 41 -17.98 -0.34 14.19
CA GLU A 41 -18.02 0.52 13.00
C GLU A 41 -18.28 1.99 13.33
N GLU A 42 -19.11 2.24 14.33
CA GLU A 42 -19.47 3.58 14.79
C GLU A 42 -18.24 4.35 15.25
N ARG A 43 -17.27 3.63 15.83
CA ARG A 43 -16.02 4.21 16.35
C ARG A 43 -15.04 4.59 15.27
N LEU A 44 -15.18 4.09 14.04
CA LEU A 44 -14.31 4.54 12.93
C LEU A 44 -14.53 6.02 12.61
N SER A 45 -15.67 6.60 12.99
CA SER A 45 -15.90 8.05 12.86
C SER A 45 -15.20 8.89 13.93
N GLU A 46 -14.63 8.27 14.98
CA GLU A 46 -13.92 8.95 16.06
C GLU A 46 -12.52 9.43 15.61
N PRO A 47 -12.04 10.57 16.14
CA PRO A 47 -10.63 10.95 16.01
C PRO A 47 -9.71 9.91 16.66
N VAL A 48 -8.56 9.61 16.04
CA VAL A 48 -7.58 8.69 16.63
C VAL A 48 -6.93 9.25 17.90
N ALA A 49 -6.90 10.57 18.04
CA ALA A 49 -6.53 11.31 19.24
C ALA A 49 -7.08 12.75 19.13
N GLU A 50 -7.06 13.51 20.23
CA GLU A 50 -7.53 14.90 20.23
C GLU A 50 -6.83 15.74 19.15
N GLY A 51 -7.64 16.42 18.33
CA GLY A 51 -7.16 17.24 17.21
C GLY A 51 -6.52 16.47 16.05
N LYS A 52 -6.64 15.14 15.99
CA LYS A 52 -6.11 14.32 14.89
C LYS A 52 -7.20 13.84 13.93
N ASN A 53 -6.77 13.19 12.84
CA ASN A 53 -7.64 12.62 11.84
C ASN A 53 -8.58 11.57 12.45
N ARG A 54 -9.78 11.46 11.89
CA ARG A 54 -10.70 10.35 12.17
C ARG A 54 -10.14 9.04 11.62
N ALA A 55 -10.43 7.93 12.29
CA ALA A 55 -9.97 6.62 11.82
C ALA A 55 -10.50 6.28 10.42
N VAL A 56 -11.74 6.66 10.11
CA VAL A 56 -12.37 6.51 8.78
C VAL A 56 -11.61 7.30 7.70
N TYR A 57 -11.06 8.47 8.05
CA TYR A 57 -10.26 9.24 7.11
C TYR A 57 -8.93 8.54 6.82
N LEU A 58 -8.26 8.00 7.83
CA LEU A 58 -7.03 7.23 7.64
C LEU A 58 -7.27 5.94 6.84
N LEU A 59 -8.40 5.27 7.03
CA LEU A 59 -8.79 4.12 6.20
C LEU A 59 -8.97 4.54 4.74
N GLY A 60 -9.75 5.58 4.46
CA GLY A 60 -9.91 6.12 3.10
C GLY A 60 -8.59 6.55 2.47
N HIS A 61 -7.70 7.16 3.26
CA HIS A 61 -6.36 7.57 2.84
C HIS A 61 -5.50 6.38 2.42
N LEU A 62 -5.46 5.33 3.23
CA LEU A 62 -4.74 4.11 2.90
C LEU A 62 -5.29 3.43 1.65
N ILE A 63 -6.63 3.39 1.48
CA ILE A 63 -7.24 2.88 0.24
C ILE A 63 -6.76 3.68 -0.96
N ALA A 64 -6.87 5.02 -0.93
CA ALA A 64 -6.51 5.87 -2.06
C ALA A 64 -5.01 5.78 -2.41
N VAL A 65 -4.13 5.80 -1.40
CA VAL A 65 -2.67 5.72 -1.61
C VAL A 65 -2.23 4.35 -2.12
N ASN A 66 -2.82 3.27 -1.59
CA ASN A 66 -2.51 1.90 -2.01
C ASN A 66 -3.09 1.62 -3.41
N ASP A 67 -4.26 2.15 -3.75
CA ASP A 67 -4.84 2.10 -5.09
C ASP A 67 -3.97 2.82 -6.13
N GLY A 68 -3.36 3.95 -5.76
CA GLY A 68 -2.36 4.63 -6.59
C GLY A 68 -1.13 3.76 -6.94
N MET A 69 -0.84 2.70 -6.18
CA MET A 69 0.23 1.76 -6.51
C MET A 69 -0.03 1.03 -7.83
N ILE A 70 -1.29 0.79 -8.19
CA ILE A 70 -1.64 0.05 -9.41
C ILE A 70 -1.05 0.77 -10.64
N SER A 71 -1.29 2.08 -10.76
CA SER A 71 -0.71 2.87 -11.85
C SER A 71 0.80 3.08 -11.70
N LEU A 72 1.31 3.30 -10.48
CA LEU A 72 2.75 3.51 -10.25
C LEU A 72 3.59 2.29 -10.63
N LEU A 73 3.06 1.10 -10.39
CA LEU A 73 3.73 -0.17 -10.67
C LEU A 73 3.45 -0.70 -12.09
N GLY A 74 2.60 -0.01 -12.86
CA GLY A 74 2.19 -0.44 -14.20
C GLY A 74 1.33 -1.69 -14.21
N LEU A 75 0.51 -1.89 -13.17
CA LEU A 75 -0.35 -3.06 -12.97
C LEU A 75 -1.76 -2.88 -13.57
N GLY A 76 -2.07 -1.69 -14.09
CA GLY A 76 -3.34 -1.39 -14.75
C GLY A 76 -3.96 -0.06 -14.32
N GLU A 77 -5.27 0.04 -14.51
CA GLU A 77 -6.07 1.18 -14.09
C GLU A 77 -6.43 1.09 -12.61
N ARG A 78 -6.52 2.25 -11.97
CA ARG A 78 -6.93 2.38 -10.58
C ARG A 78 -8.37 1.93 -10.37
N LEU A 79 -8.64 1.29 -9.24
CA LEU A 79 -9.97 0.83 -8.87
C LEU A 79 -10.83 1.96 -8.30
N TYR A 80 -10.22 2.87 -7.53
CA TYR A 80 -10.93 3.91 -6.79
C TYR A 80 -10.28 5.31 -6.90
N PRO A 81 -10.02 5.82 -8.14
CA PRO A 81 -9.39 7.13 -8.31
C PRO A 81 -10.22 8.29 -7.75
N GLU A 82 -11.53 8.12 -7.56
CA GLU A 82 -12.41 9.11 -6.96
C GLU A 82 -12.07 9.44 -5.50
N LEU A 83 -11.38 8.54 -4.80
CA LEU A 83 -11.03 8.70 -3.40
C LEU A 83 -9.90 9.72 -3.16
N ASP A 84 -9.10 10.05 -4.19
CA ASP A 84 -7.98 10.97 -4.06
C ASP A 84 -8.41 12.37 -3.63
N GLU A 85 -9.54 12.84 -4.15
CA GLU A 85 -10.05 14.17 -3.81
C GLU A 85 -10.32 14.28 -2.32
N LEU A 86 -10.93 13.25 -1.74
CA LEU A 86 -11.36 13.24 -0.35
C LEU A 86 -10.23 12.91 0.62
N PHE A 87 -9.35 11.97 0.25
CA PHE A 87 -8.44 11.34 1.20
C PHE A 87 -6.95 11.56 0.92
N VAL A 88 -6.58 12.24 -0.17
CA VAL A 88 -5.18 12.54 -0.50
C VAL A 88 -4.95 14.05 -0.65
N LYS A 89 -5.77 14.72 -1.46
CA LYS A 89 -5.57 16.14 -1.80
C LYS A 89 -6.02 17.10 -0.72
N ASN A 90 -6.91 16.65 0.17
CA ASN A 90 -7.56 17.52 1.14
C ASN A 90 -7.53 16.86 2.52
N PRO A 91 -7.35 17.65 3.60
CA PRO A 91 -7.24 17.13 4.96
C PRO A 91 -8.60 16.65 5.48
N ASP A 92 -8.58 15.92 6.60
CA ASP A 92 -9.81 15.45 7.24
C ASP A 92 -10.74 16.63 7.62
N ARG A 93 -12.05 16.40 7.51
CA ARG A 93 -13.14 17.34 7.84
C ARG A 93 -13.26 18.59 6.96
N THR A 94 -12.65 18.62 5.78
CA THR A 94 -12.89 19.69 4.80
C THR A 94 -14.09 19.44 3.88
N PHE A 95 -14.73 18.29 3.99
CA PHE A 95 -15.89 17.89 3.19
C PHE A 95 -17.10 17.61 4.07
N ALA A 96 -18.29 17.89 3.54
CA ALA A 96 -19.55 17.61 4.21
C ALA A 96 -19.81 16.10 4.34
N GLU A 97 -19.45 15.33 3.32
CA GLU A 97 -19.74 13.90 3.24
C GLU A 97 -18.51 13.11 2.77
N ILE A 98 -18.34 11.91 3.34
CA ILE A 98 -17.36 10.90 2.91
C ILE A 98 -18.11 9.57 2.73
N PRO A 99 -17.57 8.63 1.93
CA PRO A 99 -18.16 7.30 1.81
C PRO A 99 -18.37 6.63 3.17
N SER A 100 -19.38 5.76 3.25
CA SER A 100 -19.72 5.08 4.50
C SER A 100 -18.59 4.13 4.93
N VAL A 101 -18.50 3.88 6.24
CA VAL A 101 -17.54 2.91 6.80
C VAL A 101 -17.66 1.54 6.15
N THR A 102 -18.89 1.07 5.93
CA THR A 102 -19.17 -0.21 5.27
C THR A 102 -18.64 -0.23 3.83
N ASP A 103 -18.85 0.85 3.07
CA ASP A 103 -18.33 0.97 1.70
C ASP A 103 -16.80 1.00 1.68
N LEU A 104 -16.16 1.79 2.55
CA LEU A 104 -14.70 1.85 2.64
C LEU A 104 -14.09 0.50 3.03
N LYS A 105 -14.69 -0.26 3.95
CA LYS A 105 -14.24 -1.62 4.28
C LYS A 105 -14.34 -2.57 3.08
N ALA A 106 -15.43 -2.48 2.30
CA ALA A 106 -15.57 -3.29 1.09
C ALA A 106 -14.52 -2.93 0.03
N LYS A 107 -14.29 -1.63 -0.20
CA LYS A 107 -13.23 -1.12 -1.10
C LYS A 107 -11.84 -1.57 -0.63
N TRP A 108 -11.56 -1.48 0.66
CA TRP A 108 -10.31 -1.96 1.27
C TRP A 108 -10.07 -3.46 1.03
N ALA A 109 -11.08 -4.29 1.26
CA ALA A 109 -10.98 -5.73 1.02
C ALA A 109 -10.75 -6.07 -0.46
N ASN A 110 -11.50 -5.41 -1.36
CA ASN A 110 -11.35 -5.61 -2.79
C ASN A 110 -9.97 -5.15 -3.30
N LEU A 111 -9.51 -3.97 -2.88
CA LEU A 111 -8.20 -3.44 -3.25
C LEU A 111 -7.08 -4.39 -2.82
N ASN A 112 -7.11 -4.90 -1.58
CA ASN A 112 -6.10 -5.84 -1.10
C ASN A 112 -6.11 -7.16 -1.87
N ALA A 113 -7.30 -7.68 -2.22
CA ALA A 113 -7.41 -8.87 -3.06
C ALA A 113 -6.87 -8.64 -4.48
N ALA A 114 -7.00 -7.42 -5.03
CA ALA A 114 -6.42 -7.06 -6.33
C ALA A 114 -4.89 -6.95 -6.23
N LEU A 115 -4.36 -6.17 -5.29
CA LEU A 115 -2.92 -6.01 -5.09
C LEU A 115 -2.22 -7.34 -4.79
N THR A 116 -2.83 -8.22 -3.99
CA THR A 116 -2.29 -9.56 -3.71
C THR A 116 -2.15 -10.39 -5.00
N ARG A 117 -3.18 -10.37 -5.87
CA ARG A 117 -3.11 -11.07 -7.16
C ARG A 117 -2.02 -10.48 -8.05
N TYR A 118 -1.95 -9.16 -8.18
CA TYR A 118 -0.91 -8.51 -8.95
C TYR A 118 0.50 -8.87 -8.47
N PHE A 119 0.73 -8.87 -7.15
CA PHE A 119 2.06 -9.18 -6.60
C PHE A 119 2.44 -10.66 -6.78
N ALA A 120 1.46 -11.56 -6.79
CA ALA A 120 1.69 -12.98 -7.05
C ALA A 120 1.97 -13.28 -8.53
N GLU A 121 1.41 -12.47 -9.44
CA GLU A 121 1.53 -12.65 -10.89
C GLU A 121 2.70 -11.87 -11.51
N LEU A 122 3.26 -10.87 -10.81
CA LEU A 122 4.35 -10.04 -11.34
C LEU A 122 5.65 -10.84 -11.49
N ASP A 123 6.29 -10.72 -12.66
CA ASP A 123 7.57 -11.39 -12.91
C ASP A 123 8.64 -10.90 -11.91
N PRO A 124 9.47 -11.81 -11.35
CA PRO A 124 10.54 -11.44 -10.42
C PRO A 124 11.49 -10.34 -10.93
N GLU A 125 11.80 -10.30 -12.22
CA GLU A 125 12.69 -9.28 -12.79
C GLU A 125 11.99 -7.92 -12.91
N GLU A 126 10.67 -7.90 -13.10
CA GLU A 126 9.91 -6.65 -13.17
C GLU A 126 9.91 -5.88 -11.86
N TRP A 127 10.03 -6.54 -10.70
CA TRP A 127 10.18 -5.88 -9.40
C TRP A 127 11.40 -4.94 -9.35
N PHE A 128 12.46 -5.26 -10.10
CA PHE A 128 13.68 -4.47 -10.17
C PHE A 128 13.69 -3.48 -11.34
N SER A 129 12.62 -3.42 -12.13
CA SER A 129 12.43 -2.39 -13.15
C SER A 129 11.93 -1.08 -12.55
N LYS A 130 12.06 0.01 -13.32
CA LYS A 130 11.59 1.35 -12.91
C LYS A 130 10.08 1.36 -12.63
N HIS A 131 9.65 2.23 -11.73
CA HIS A 131 8.23 2.56 -11.58
C HIS A 131 7.81 3.67 -12.57
N ASN A 132 6.52 3.87 -12.79
CA ASN A 132 5.99 4.80 -13.82
C ASN A 132 6.18 6.29 -13.50
N ALA A 133 6.70 6.62 -12.32
CA ALA A 133 6.97 7.99 -11.87
C ALA A 133 8.46 8.37 -11.91
N VAL A 134 9.31 7.58 -12.56
CA VAL A 134 10.73 7.90 -12.77
C VAL A 134 11.08 7.81 -14.27
N SER A 135 11.90 8.75 -14.75
CA SER A 135 12.38 8.75 -16.13
C SER A 135 13.46 7.67 -16.34
N ASP A 136 13.73 7.30 -17.58
CA ASP A 136 14.79 6.33 -17.89
C ASP A 136 16.18 6.87 -17.51
N GLU A 137 16.40 8.17 -17.70
CA GLU A 137 17.66 8.84 -17.33
C GLU A 137 17.90 8.81 -15.82
N ASP A 138 16.88 9.16 -15.02
CA ASP A 138 16.98 9.12 -13.56
C ASP A 138 17.17 7.69 -13.07
N PHE A 139 16.45 6.73 -13.64
CA PHE A 139 16.53 5.33 -13.22
C PHE A 139 17.90 4.71 -13.53
N ALA A 140 18.52 5.06 -14.66
CA ALA A 140 19.88 4.63 -14.98
C ALA A 140 20.91 5.13 -13.95
N ARG A 141 20.67 6.30 -13.35
CA ARG A 141 21.52 6.87 -12.29
C ARG A 141 21.18 6.33 -10.90
N GLU A 142 19.91 6.04 -10.66
CA GLU A 142 19.34 5.64 -9.36
C GLU A 142 18.48 4.36 -9.50
N PRO A 143 19.08 3.19 -9.80
CA PRO A 143 18.34 1.96 -10.10
C PRO A 143 17.56 1.39 -8.89
N HIS A 144 17.78 1.94 -7.70
CA HIS A 144 16.96 1.65 -6.52
C HIS A 144 15.57 2.31 -6.58
N ARG A 145 15.30 3.21 -7.52
CA ARG A 145 13.97 3.79 -7.80
C ARG A 145 13.11 2.81 -8.62
N ASN A 146 13.01 1.58 -8.14
CA ASN A 146 12.31 0.46 -8.78
C ASN A 146 10.95 0.15 -8.14
N LYS A 147 10.18 -0.73 -8.78
CA LYS A 147 8.85 -1.18 -8.32
C LYS A 147 8.90 -1.76 -6.90
N LEU A 148 9.90 -2.55 -6.56
CA LEU A 148 10.03 -3.17 -5.23
C LEU A 148 10.24 -2.12 -4.13
N ASN A 149 10.99 -1.05 -4.42
CA ASN A 149 11.19 0.05 -3.47
C ASN A 149 9.90 0.84 -3.20
N ILE A 150 9.00 0.96 -4.18
CA ILE A 150 7.66 1.53 -3.93
C ILE A 150 6.88 0.67 -2.94
N LEU A 151 6.94 -0.66 -3.04
CA LEU A 151 6.29 -1.55 -2.08
C LEU A 151 6.86 -1.40 -0.66
N ILE A 152 8.19 -1.32 -0.52
CA ILE A 152 8.84 -1.04 0.77
C ILE A 152 8.34 0.29 1.36
N ASN A 153 8.34 1.34 0.54
CA ASN A 153 7.88 2.66 0.97
C ASN A 153 6.41 2.63 1.45
N ARG A 154 5.53 1.99 0.68
CA ARG A 154 4.09 1.88 1.01
C ARG A 154 3.83 1.01 2.23
N THR A 155 4.63 -0.04 2.43
CA THR A 155 4.59 -0.85 3.65
C THR A 155 4.89 -0.02 4.90
N ASN A 156 5.90 0.83 4.84
CA ASN A 156 6.25 1.71 5.96
C ASN A 156 5.19 2.80 6.19
N HIS A 157 4.62 3.34 5.12
CA HIS A 157 3.52 4.31 5.19
C HIS A 157 2.28 3.71 5.87
N GLU A 158 1.91 2.48 5.51
CA GLU A 158 0.81 1.76 6.15
C GLU A 158 1.10 1.48 7.63
N ALA A 159 2.30 1.01 7.96
CA ALA A 159 2.71 0.80 9.35
C ALA A 159 2.65 2.10 10.18
N TYR A 160 3.03 3.23 9.59
CA TYR A 160 2.94 4.55 10.22
C TYR A 160 1.49 4.91 10.57
N HIS A 161 0.56 4.76 9.63
CA HIS A 161 -0.86 5.05 9.89
C HIS A 161 -1.53 4.03 10.79
N LEU A 162 -1.14 2.75 10.73
CA LEU A 162 -1.55 1.76 11.72
C LEU A 162 -1.12 2.20 13.13
N GLY A 163 0.09 2.72 13.28
CA GLY A 163 0.58 3.30 14.54
C GLY A 163 -0.27 4.47 15.06
N GLN A 164 -0.91 5.23 14.18
CA GLN A 164 -1.89 6.25 14.57
C GLN A 164 -3.22 5.63 14.97
N LEU A 165 -3.72 4.67 14.17
CA LEU A 165 -5.01 4.01 14.38
C LEU A 165 -5.07 3.30 15.73
N ILE A 166 -3.98 2.69 16.20
CA ILE A 166 -3.95 1.98 17.50
C ILE A 166 -4.14 2.89 18.72
N PHE A 167 -4.04 4.23 18.59
CA PHE A 167 -4.41 5.15 19.67
C PHE A 167 -5.92 5.11 19.94
N LEU A 168 -6.71 4.84 18.90
CA LEU A 168 -8.09 4.45 19.04
C LEU A 168 -8.15 2.98 19.42
N LYS A 169 -8.17 2.72 20.74
CA LYS A 169 -8.20 1.37 21.29
C LYS A 169 -9.36 0.58 20.69
N ALA A 170 -9.05 -0.54 20.03
CA ALA A 170 -10.02 -1.46 19.49
C ALA A 170 -10.79 -2.17 20.61
#